data_AF-A0A6C0D476-F1
#
_entry.id   AF-A0A6C0D476-F1
#
_cell.length_a   1.000
_cell.length_b   1.000
_cell.length_c   1.000
_cell.angle_alpha   90.00
_cell.angle_beta   90.00
_cell.angle_gamma   90.00
#
_symmetry.space_group_name_H-M   'P 1'
#
loop_
_entity.id
_entity.type
_entity.pdbx_description
1 polymer ?
#
loop_
_entity_poly.entity_id
_entity_poly.type
_entity_poly.pdbx_seq_one_letter_code
_entity_poly.pdbx_strand_id
1 'polypeptide(L)'
;MITKFNKMVLMVASILLILGLIIIGIVIARTLAEEVFPPVVTDCPDYWNVTYNAANEVICTNNQINSGKAISNCRNYPTSRFTVNGTSDADKLCEKSKWAKDCNIHWDGITNNPKACANTTM
;
A
#
# COMPACT_ATOMS: atom_id res chain seq x y z
N MET A 1 -7.06 44.91 33.64
CA MET A 1 -5.58 44.86 33.64
C MET A 1 -5.14 43.40 33.66
N ILE A 2 -4.31 42.98 32.71
CA ILE A 2 -3.64 41.67 32.81
C ILE A 2 -2.61 41.78 33.94
N THR A 3 -2.76 40.96 34.97
CA THR A 3 -1.83 40.91 36.11
C THR A 3 -0.51 40.27 35.68
N LYS A 4 0.58 40.55 36.41
CA LYS A 4 1.90 39.94 36.15
C LYS A 4 1.83 38.40 36.17
N PHE A 5 0.99 37.83 37.03
CA PHE A 5 0.72 36.39 37.11
C PHE A 5 0.08 35.85 35.82
N ASN A 6 -1.00 36.47 35.33
CA ASN A 6 -1.68 36.02 34.11
C ASN A 6 -0.75 36.06 32.89
N LYS A 7 0.14 37.07 32.81
CA LYS A 7 1.13 37.18 31.73
C LYS A 7 2.15 36.04 31.76
N MET A 8 2.58 35.61 32.95
CA MET A 8 3.48 34.48 33.12
C MET A 8 2.81 33.17 32.73
N VAL A 9 1.58 32.93 33.17
CA VAL A 9 0.80 31.74 32.82
C VAL A 9 0.58 31.65 31.31
N LEU A 10 0.18 32.77 30.68
CA LEU A 10 -0.05 32.82 29.24
C LEU A 10 1.24 32.50 28.46
N MET A 11 2.39 33.05 28.89
CA MET A 11 3.68 32.77 28.26
C MET A 11 4.05 31.28 28.33
N VAL A 12 3.92 30.67 29.51
CA VAL A 12 4.22 29.24 29.70
C VAL A 12 3.27 28.37 28.89
N ALA A 13 1.96 28.66 28.91
CA ALA A 13 0.96 27.92 28.14
C ALA A 13 1.21 28.01 26.63
N SER A 14 1.58 29.19 26.11
CA SER A 14 1.91 29.35 24.70
C SER A 14 3.15 28.55 24.29
N ILE A 15 4.19 28.51 25.13
CA ILE A 15 5.40 27.72 24.86
C ILE A 15 5.06 26.23 24.82
N LEU A 16 4.31 25.73 25.80
CA LEU A 16 3.89 24.32 25.84
C LEU A 16 3.03 23.95 24.64
N LEU A 17 2.11 24.84 24.23
CA LEU A 17 1.28 24.64 23.05
C LEU A 17 2.12 24.53 21.77
N ILE A 18 3.08 25.44 21.57
CA ILE A 18 3.97 25.41 20.40
C ILE A 18 4.77 24.12 20.36
N LEU A 19 5.34 23.69 21.50
CA LEU A 19 6.07 22.42 21.58
C LEU A 19 5.17 21.21 21.26
N GLY A 20 3.94 21.20 21.78
CA GLY A 20 2.96 20.16 21.48
C GLY A 20 2.62 20.07 19.99
N LEU A 21 2.38 21.21 19.33
CA LEU A 21 2.10 21.27 17.90
C LEU A 21 3.29 20.80 17.05
N ILE A 22 4.53 21.12 17.45
CA ILE A 22 5.73 20.64 16.76
C ILE A 22 5.81 19.11 16.83
N ILE A 23 5.59 18.51 18.01
CA ILE A 23 5.62 17.05 18.17
C ILE A 23 4.55 16.39 17.29
N ILE A 24 3.31 16.89 17.34
CA ILE A 24 2.21 16.37 16.51
C ILE A 24 2.57 16.50 15.02
N GLY A 25 3.11 17.65 14.60
CA GLY A 25 3.53 17.88 13.23
C GLY A 25 4.61 16.90 12.76
N ILE A 26 5.60 16.60 13.60
CA ILE A 26 6.64 15.62 13.30
C ILE A 26 6.03 14.21 13.19
N VAL A 27 5.13 13.83 14.10
CA VAL A 27 4.50 12.51 14.08
C VAL A 27 3.70 12.34 12.78
N ILE A 28 2.83 13.29 12.43
CA ILE A 28 2.04 13.25 11.20
C ILE A 28 2.93 13.20 9.96
N ALA A 29 4.00 14.01 9.92
CA ALA A 29 4.91 14.02 8.78
C ALA A 29 5.59 12.66 8.56
N ARG A 30 5.93 11.96 9.65
CA ARG A 30 6.54 10.62 9.57
C ARG A 30 5.52 9.55 9.18
N THR A 31 4.32 9.57 9.75
CA THR A 31 3.28 8.57 9.39
C THR A 31 2.94 8.67 7.91
N LEU A 32 2.75 9.88 7.38
CA LEU A 32 2.46 10.08 5.96
C LEU A 32 3.59 9.65 5.01
N ALA A 33 4.84 9.65 5.48
CA ALA A 33 5.98 9.18 4.68
C ALA A 33 6.11 7.65 4.64
N GLU A 34 5.59 6.97 5.68
CA GLU A 34 5.65 5.52 5.80
C GLU A 34 4.40 4.82 5.28
N GLU A 35 3.26 5.51 5.24
CA GLU A 35 2.02 4.96 4.70
C GLU A 35 2.18 4.58 3.22
N VAL A 36 2.06 3.28 2.96
CA VAL A 36 1.97 2.72 1.62
C VAL A 36 0.50 2.75 1.24
N PHE A 37 0.14 3.63 0.30
CA PHE A 37 -1.21 3.70 -0.24
C PHE A 37 -1.41 2.67 -1.36
N PRO A 38 -2.60 2.05 -1.45
CA PRO A 38 -3.68 1.96 -0.47
C PRO A 38 -3.32 1.10 0.77
N PRO A 39 -3.95 1.38 1.94
CA PRO A 39 -3.71 0.64 3.18
C PRO A 39 -4.18 -0.82 3.11
N VAL A 40 -5.09 -1.13 2.19
CA VAL A 40 -5.56 -2.49 1.91
C VAL A 40 -5.38 -2.74 0.42
N VAL A 41 -4.62 -3.78 0.11
CA VAL A 41 -4.40 -4.24 -1.25
C VAL A 41 -5.30 -5.44 -1.48
N THR A 42 -6.06 -5.44 -2.56
CA THR A 42 -6.93 -6.56 -2.92
C THR A 42 -6.11 -7.78 -3.34
N ASP A 43 -6.63 -8.99 -3.08
CA ASP A 43 -5.94 -10.23 -3.46
C ASP A 43 -5.84 -10.43 -4.98
N CYS A 44 -6.77 -9.83 -5.73
CA CYS A 44 -6.87 -9.88 -7.17
C CYS A 44 -6.75 -8.48 -7.80
N PRO A 45 -6.40 -8.39 -9.09
CA PRO A 45 -6.39 -7.12 -9.82
C PRO A 45 -7.73 -6.40 -9.78
N ASP A 46 -7.71 -5.08 -10.00
CA ASP A 46 -8.91 -4.25 -9.88
C ASP A 46 -9.98 -4.75 -10.85
N TYR A 47 -11.23 -4.80 -10.38
CA TYR A 47 -12.39 -5.33 -11.09
C TYR A 47 -12.38 -6.83 -11.38
N TRP A 48 -11.37 -7.61 -11.00
CA TRP A 48 -11.43 -9.07 -11.20
C TRP A 48 -12.33 -9.72 -10.14
N ASN A 49 -13.03 -10.79 -10.52
CA ASN A 49 -13.84 -11.56 -9.59
C ASN A 49 -12.94 -12.42 -8.70
N VAL A 50 -13.17 -12.35 -7.40
CA VAL A 50 -12.48 -13.15 -6.38
C VAL A 50 -13.35 -14.35 -6.01
N THR A 51 -12.83 -15.55 -6.18
CA THR A 51 -13.41 -16.79 -5.66
C THR A 51 -12.36 -17.58 -4.88
N TYR A 52 -12.82 -18.55 -4.10
CA TYR A 52 -11.94 -19.40 -3.30
C TYR A 52 -12.16 -20.85 -3.70
N ASN A 53 -11.09 -21.62 -3.83
CA ASN A 53 -11.19 -23.06 -4.06
C ASN A 53 -11.47 -23.81 -2.74
N ALA A 54 -11.65 -25.14 -2.83
CA ALA A 54 -11.87 -25.99 -1.66
C ALA A 54 -10.69 -26.01 -0.65
N ALA A 55 -9.49 -25.59 -1.07
CA ALA A 55 -8.31 -25.41 -0.23
C ALA A 55 -8.16 -23.98 0.32
N ASN A 56 -9.17 -23.12 0.15
CA ASN A 56 -9.20 -21.72 0.55
C ASN A 56 -8.11 -20.85 -0.13
N GLU A 57 -7.66 -21.23 -1.32
CA GLU A 57 -6.75 -20.44 -2.15
C GLU A 57 -7.54 -19.47 -3.04
N VAL A 58 -6.97 -18.27 -3.25
CA VAL A 58 -7.58 -17.24 -4.07
C VAL A 58 -7.55 -17.61 -5.56
N ILE A 59 -8.69 -17.49 -6.22
CA ILE A 59 -8.85 -17.57 -7.66
C ILE A 59 -9.34 -16.22 -8.17
N CYS A 60 -8.56 -15.62 -9.06
CA CYS A 60 -8.89 -14.36 -9.70
C CYS A 60 -9.38 -14.62 -11.13
N THR A 61 -10.60 -14.19 -11.44
CA THR A 61 -11.22 -14.38 -12.76
C THR A 61 -11.43 -13.04 -13.44
N ASN A 62 -10.91 -12.90 -14.66
CA ASN A 62 -10.99 -11.67 -15.43
C ASN A 62 -12.40 -11.44 -15.99
N ASN A 63 -13.04 -10.33 -15.61
CA ASN A 63 -14.39 -9.96 -16.06
C ASN A 63 -14.42 -9.05 -17.29
N GLN A 64 -13.32 -8.96 -18.04
CA GLN A 64 -13.13 -8.14 -19.25
C GLN A 64 -13.04 -6.62 -19.04
N ILE A 65 -13.20 -6.09 -17.82
CA ILE A 65 -13.06 -4.64 -17.56
C ILE A 65 -11.59 -4.24 -17.54
N ASN A 66 -10.76 -5.02 -16.84
CA ASN A 66 -9.34 -4.77 -16.64
C ASN A 66 -8.51 -5.91 -17.21
N SER A 67 -8.68 -6.14 -18.52
CA SER A 67 -8.14 -7.30 -19.20
C SER A 67 -6.69 -7.17 -19.65
N GLY A 68 -6.15 -5.96 -19.65
CA GLY A 68 -4.80 -5.68 -20.12
C GLY A 68 -4.56 -6.11 -21.56
N LYS A 69 -3.33 -6.53 -21.85
CA LYS A 69 -2.88 -6.99 -23.18
C LYS A 69 -3.54 -8.31 -23.56
N ALA A 70 -3.91 -8.45 -24.83
CA ALA A 70 -4.51 -9.65 -25.40
C ALA A 70 -3.50 -10.78 -25.68
N ILE A 71 -2.61 -11.07 -24.73
CA ILE A 71 -1.57 -12.11 -24.82
C ILE A 71 -1.85 -13.24 -23.81
N SER A 72 -1.46 -14.47 -24.16
CA SER A 72 -1.84 -15.69 -23.41
C SER A 72 -1.41 -15.66 -21.93
N ASN A 73 -0.27 -15.06 -21.63
CA ASN A 73 0.28 -14.89 -20.28
C ASN A 73 -0.44 -13.83 -19.41
N CYS A 74 -1.33 -13.02 -20.00
CA CYS A 74 -2.07 -11.97 -19.30
C CYS A 74 -3.56 -12.29 -19.10
N ARG A 75 -4.07 -13.31 -19.80
CA ARG A 75 -5.48 -13.72 -19.68
C ARG A 75 -5.78 -14.44 -18.38
N ASN A 76 -4.80 -15.14 -17.83
CA ASN A 76 -4.96 -15.96 -16.63
C ASN A 76 -4.12 -15.39 -15.47
N TYR A 77 -4.68 -15.47 -14.26
CA TYR A 77 -3.97 -15.11 -13.04
C TYR A 77 -2.87 -16.15 -12.73
N PRO A 78 -1.58 -15.78 -12.69
CA PRO A 78 -0.49 -16.75 -12.56
C PRO A 78 -0.19 -17.08 -11.10
N THR A 79 -1.09 -17.80 -10.42
CA THR A 79 -0.98 -18.17 -9.00
C THR A 79 0.38 -18.78 -8.64
N SER A 80 0.91 -19.68 -9.49
CA SER A 80 2.20 -20.34 -9.25
C SER A 80 3.39 -19.39 -9.20
N ARG A 81 3.32 -18.23 -9.88
CA ARG A 81 4.38 -17.21 -9.85
C ARG A 81 4.33 -16.37 -8.57
N PHE A 82 3.16 -16.30 -7.93
CA PHE A 82 2.93 -15.47 -6.75
C PHE A 82 3.01 -16.24 -5.43
N THR A 83 2.98 -17.57 -5.47
CA THR A 83 2.93 -18.45 -4.29
C THR A 83 4.12 -19.40 -4.21
N VAL A 84 5.32 -18.93 -4.56
CA VAL A 84 6.53 -19.76 -4.45
C VAL A 84 6.88 -19.96 -2.97
N ASN A 85 6.99 -21.21 -2.52
CA ASN A 85 7.40 -21.51 -1.14
C ASN A 85 8.82 -21.00 -0.89
N GLY A 86 9.00 -20.25 0.21
CA GLY A 86 10.29 -19.69 0.62
C GLY A 86 10.60 -18.28 0.10
N THR A 87 9.72 -17.66 -0.71
CA THR A 87 9.90 -16.26 -1.13
C THR A 87 9.29 -15.29 -0.11
N SER A 88 9.96 -14.15 0.08
CA SER A 88 9.47 -13.10 0.97
C SER A 88 8.20 -12.45 0.40
N ASP A 89 7.40 -11.84 1.25
CA ASP A 89 6.20 -11.11 0.77
C ASP A 89 6.56 -9.93 -0.13
N ALA A 90 7.77 -9.36 0.02
CA ALA A 90 8.31 -8.35 -0.89
C ALA A 90 8.58 -8.90 -2.29
N ASP A 91 9.08 -10.15 -2.40
CA ASP A 91 9.31 -10.80 -3.69
C ASP A 91 7.98 -11.10 -4.39
N LYS A 92 6.98 -11.59 -3.64
CA LYS A 92 5.63 -11.82 -4.17
C LYS A 92 4.99 -10.52 -4.68
N LEU A 93 5.11 -9.44 -3.90
CA LEU A 93 4.64 -8.10 -4.27
C LEU A 93 5.33 -7.62 -5.56
N CYS A 94 6.63 -7.82 -5.67
CA CYS A 94 7.40 -7.43 -6.85
C CYS A 94 6.96 -8.19 -8.10
N GLU A 95 6.81 -9.51 -8.00
CA GLU A 95 6.36 -10.34 -9.13
C GLU A 95 4.92 -10.02 -9.56
N LYS A 96 4.03 -9.77 -8.60
CA LYS A 96 2.67 -9.25 -8.89
C LYS A 96 2.73 -7.93 -9.64
N SER A 97 3.57 -6.99 -9.20
CA SER A 97 3.75 -5.67 -9.84
C SER A 97 4.32 -5.78 -11.25
N LYS A 98 5.34 -6.62 -11.46
CA LYS A 98 5.95 -6.86 -12.77
C LYS A 98 4.95 -7.46 -13.75
N TRP A 99 4.24 -8.52 -13.35
CA TRP A 99 3.25 -9.17 -14.21
C TRP A 99 2.11 -8.21 -14.57
N ALA A 100 1.56 -7.50 -13.59
CA ALA A 100 0.46 -6.56 -13.85
C ALA A 100 0.90 -5.41 -14.77
N LYS A 101 2.09 -4.84 -14.57
CA LYS A 101 2.65 -3.80 -15.46
C LYS A 101 2.94 -4.32 -16.86
N ASP A 102 3.56 -5.50 -16.98
CA ASP A 102 3.83 -6.11 -18.29
C ASP A 102 2.53 -6.40 -19.04
N CYS A 103 1.50 -6.86 -18.32
CA CYS A 103 0.18 -7.11 -18.87
C CYS A 103 -0.69 -5.87 -19.05
N ASN A 104 -0.27 -4.68 -18.62
CA ASN A 104 -1.10 -3.48 -18.58
C ASN A 104 -2.44 -3.70 -17.83
N ILE A 105 -2.38 -4.42 -16.71
CA ILE A 105 -3.50 -4.67 -15.81
C ILE A 105 -3.37 -3.72 -14.62
N HIS A 106 -4.45 -3.04 -14.25
CA HIS A 106 -4.48 -2.18 -13.08
C HIS A 106 -4.64 -3.00 -11.80
N TRP A 107 -3.87 -2.67 -10.77
CA TRP A 107 -3.99 -3.29 -9.47
C TRP A 107 -3.52 -2.29 -8.42
N ASP A 108 -4.48 -1.68 -7.74
CA ASP A 108 -4.20 -0.65 -6.73
C ASP A 108 -3.41 -1.23 -5.56
N GLY A 109 -2.33 -0.57 -5.15
CA GLY A 109 -1.38 -1.04 -4.14
C GLY A 109 -0.31 -2.01 -4.63
N ILE A 110 -0.40 -2.46 -5.87
CA ILE A 110 0.60 -3.33 -6.52
C ILE A 110 1.29 -2.58 -7.67
N THR A 111 0.53 -2.04 -8.62
CA THR A 111 1.07 -1.43 -9.84
C THR A 111 1.56 0.00 -9.62
N ASN A 112 0.86 0.75 -8.77
CA ASN A 112 1.20 2.12 -8.38
C ASN A 112 2.12 2.18 -7.15
N ASN A 113 2.51 1.05 -6.58
CA ASN A 113 3.38 0.99 -5.40
C ASN A 113 4.87 1.15 -5.82
N PRO A 114 5.54 2.26 -5.44
CA PRO A 114 6.94 2.48 -5.80
C PRO A 114 7.91 1.57 -5.05
N LYS A 115 7.48 1.00 -3.91
CA LYS A 115 8.27 0.08 -3.08
C LYS A 115 8.09 -1.38 -3.47
N ALA A 116 7.27 -1.69 -4.49
CA ALA A 116 6.92 -3.07 -4.85
C ALA A 116 8.13 -3.99 -5.10
N CYS A 117 9.26 -3.44 -5.55
CA CYS A 117 10.51 -4.19 -5.78
C CYS A 117 11.72 -3.58 -5.05
N ALA A 118 11.50 -2.73 -4.05
CA ALA A 118 12.61 -2.01 -3.39
C ALA A 118 13.40 -2.89 -2.41
N ASN A 119 12.75 -3.89 -1.82
CA ASN A 119 13.32 -4.78 -0.78
C ASN A 119 13.22 -6.26 -1.19
N THR A 120 13.52 -6.60 -2.44
CA THR A 120 13.61 -8.01 -2.86
C THR A 120 14.95 -8.59 -2.40
N THR A 121 14.92 -9.66 -1.63
CA THR A 121 16.11 -10.49 -1.34
C THR A 121 16.38 -11.34 -2.57
N MET A 122 17.47 -11.04 -3.30
CA MET A 122 17.97 -11.92 -4.36
C MET A 122 18.32 -13.31 -3.84
#